data_AF-A0A816NWC6-F1
#
_entry.id   AF-A0A816NWC6-F1
#
_cell.length_a   1.000
_cell.length_b   1.000
_cell.length_c   1.000
_cell.angle_alpha   90.00
_cell.angle_beta   90.00
_cell.angle_gamma   90.00
#
_symmetry.space_group_name_H-M   'P 1'
#
loop_
_entity.id
_entity.type
_entity.pdbx_description
1 polymer ?
#
loop_
_entity_poly.entity_id
_entity_poly.type
_entity_poly.pdbx_seq_one_letter_code
_entity_poly.pdbx_strand_id
1 'polypeptide(L)'
;MIPFLIIATTLCLASVIAADEAFPSIPTTFYVAKTPSDDLKPIHREVYGEGKIFDITHRYTQDIPVWESTEGVKPFLRLTTSMKNQSLSNTSEMKLSVHTGTHLDAPGHFHDKYYDAGFDSDSLDLQVLNDPLKQRVFDGFNQKTQNHKPFLSLKTVSMATLITL
;
A
#
# COMPACT_ATOMS: atom_id res chain seq x y z
N MET A 1 -14.17 -58.58 -35.76
CA MET A 1 -14.09 -58.07 -34.38
C MET A 1 -12.82 -57.24 -34.26
N ILE A 2 -12.94 -55.91 -34.35
CA ILE A 2 -11.82 -54.96 -34.24
C ILE A 2 -12.10 -54.17 -32.96
N PRO A 3 -11.23 -54.16 -31.94
CA PRO A 3 -11.47 -53.31 -30.78
C PRO A 3 -11.06 -51.88 -31.14
N PHE A 4 -11.99 -50.95 -30.93
CA PHE A 4 -11.76 -49.51 -31.03
C PHE A 4 -10.82 -49.08 -29.90
N LEU A 5 -9.66 -48.55 -30.27
CA LEU A 5 -8.73 -47.87 -29.37
C LEU A 5 -9.25 -46.44 -29.14
N ILE A 6 -9.79 -46.16 -27.95
CA ILE A 6 -10.16 -44.80 -27.54
C ILE A 6 -8.88 -44.06 -27.15
N ILE A 7 -8.37 -43.20 -28.03
CA ILE A 7 -7.32 -42.24 -27.69
C ILE A 7 -8.01 -41.08 -26.99
N ALA A 8 -7.96 -41.06 -25.65
CA ALA A 8 -8.35 -39.91 -24.86
C ALA A 8 -7.26 -38.84 -25.01
N THR A 9 -7.47 -37.87 -25.89
CA THR A 9 -6.66 -36.65 -25.95
C THR A 9 -7.02 -35.78 -24.74
N THR A 10 -6.25 -35.90 -23.66
CA THR A 10 -6.25 -34.94 -22.56
C THR A 10 -5.71 -33.62 -23.08
N LEU A 11 -6.62 -32.71 -23.42
CA LEU A 11 -6.34 -31.31 -23.65
C LEU A 11 -5.93 -30.70 -22.30
N CYS A 12 -4.63 -30.73 -21.98
CA CYS A 12 -4.08 -29.92 -20.89
C CYS A 12 -4.26 -28.45 -21.27
N LEU A 13 -5.32 -27.83 -20.75
CA LEU A 13 -5.45 -26.39 -20.71
C LEU A 13 -4.33 -25.87 -19.79
N ALA A 14 -3.17 -25.55 -20.37
CA ALA A 14 -2.23 -24.67 -19.70
C ALA A 14 -2.90 -23.30 -19.63
N SER A 15 -3.49 -22.98 -18.49
CA SER A 15 -3.97 -21.64 -18.20
C SER A 15 -2.76 -20.71 -18.13
N VAL A 16 -2.41 -20.11 -19.28
CA VAL A 16 -1.49 -18.97 -19.34
C VAL A 16 -2.23 -17.81 -18.68
N ILE A 17 -1.88 -17.49 -17.44
CA ILE A 17 -2.27 -16.20 -16.86
C ILE A 17 -1.57 -15.16 -17.73
N ALA A 18 -2.34 -14.39 -18.49
CA ALA A 18 -1.82 -13.31 -19.31
C ALA A 18 -0.96 -12.40 -18.43
N ALA A 19 0.18 -11.94 -18.97
CA ALA A 19 0.96 -10.90 -18.31
C ALA A 19 0.03 -9.70 -18.07
N ASP A 20 -0.23 -9.41 -16.80
CA ASP A 20 -0.84 -8.15 -16.40
C ASP A 20 0.25 -7.08 -16.48
N GLU A 21 -0.06 -5.88 -16.96
CA GLU A 21 0.86 -4.73 -16.96
C GLU A 21 1.44 -4.46 -15.56
N ALA A 22 0.77 -4.94 -14.51
CA ALA A 22 1.21 -4.82 -13.12
C ALA A 22 2.37 -5.77 -12.74
N PHE A 23 2.49 -6.96 -13.36
CA PHE A 23 3.48 -7.97 -12.94
C PHE A 23 4.04 -8.76 -14.12
N PRO A 24 5.36 -9.06 -14.12
CA PRO A 24 5.93 -9.98 -15.11
C PRO A 24 5.25 -11.35 -15.00
N SER A 25 5.02 -12.01 -16.13
CA SER A 25 4.47 -13.37 -16.15
C SER A 25 5.36 -14.32 -15.35
N ILE A 26 4.87 -14.82 -14.22
CA ILE A 26 5.57 -15.80 -13.39
C ILE A 26 5.23 -17.20 -13.90
N PRO A 27 6.22 -18.06 -14.21
CA PRO A 27 5.96 -19.47 -14.53
C PRO A 27 5.21 -20.15 -13.38
N THR A 28 4.12 -20.86 -13.67
CA THR A 28 3.21 -21.51 -12.72
C THR A 28 3.80 -22.68 -11.92
N THR A 29 5.12 -22.86 -11.91
CA THR A 29 5.78 -23.90 -11.14
C THR A 29 6.56 -23.26 -10.00
N PHE A 30 6.43 -23.81 -8.78
CA PHE A 30 7.11 -23.38 -7.55
C PHE A 30 8.65 -23.48 -7.60
N TYR A 31 9.24 -23.67 -8.77
CA TYR A 31 10.68 -23.71 -8.95
C TYR A 31 11.23 -22.29 -9.01
N VAL A 32 12.31 -22.10 -8.24
CA VAL A 32 13.16 -20.91 -8.28
C VAL A 32 13.40 -20.52 -9.75
N ALA A 33 12.90 -19.35 -10.15
CA ALA A 33 13.13 -18.82 -11.49
C ALA A 33 14.65 -18.77 -11.73
N LYS A 34 15.13 -19.67 -12.58
CA LYS A 34 16.58 -19.88 -12.84
C LYS A 34 17.07 -19.13 -14.08
N THR A 35 16.19 -18.37 -14.73
CA THR A 35 16.56 -17.52 -15.86
C THR A 35 17.23 -16.25 -15.34
N PRO A 36 18.40 -15.85 -15.89
CA PRO A 36 18.95 -14.52 -15.62
C PRO A 36 17.91 -13.52 -16.14
N SER A 37 17.17 -12.91 -15.24
CA SER A 37 16.23 -11.88 -15.61
C SER A 37 17.02 -10.63 -15.94
N ASP A 38 16.70 -9.99 -17.06
CA ASP A 38 16.93 -8.56 -17.26
C ASP A 38 16.64 -7.80 -15.95
N ASP A 39 17.35 -6.71 -15.66
CA ASP A 39 17.22 -5.90 -14.43
C ASP A 39 15.73 -5.70 -14.04
N LEU A 40 15.19 -6.59 -13.19
CA LEU A 40 13.79 -6.55 -12.78
C LEU A 40 13.62 -5.37 -11.84
N LYS A 41 13.25 -4.23 -12.39
CA LYS A 41 12.89 -3.03 -11.65
C LYS A 41 11.37 -2.89 -11.67
N PRO A 42 10.71 -2.83 -10.50
CA PRO A 42 9.29 -2.55 -10.46
C PRO A 42 9.03 -1.16 -11.07
N ILE A 43 8.01 -1.08 -11.93
CA ILE A 43 7.54 0.20 -12.46
C ILE A 43 6.60 0.80 -11.41
N HIS A 44 6.94 2.00 -10.91
CA HIS A 44 6.08 2.76 -10.03
C HIS A 44 5.26 3.76 -10.86
N ARG A 45 3.93 3.64 -10.82
CA ARG A 45 2.99 4.57 -11.47
C ARG A 45 2.20 5.28 -10.38
N GLU A 46 2.05 6.59 -10.47
CA GLU A 46 1.20 7.36 -9.54
C GLU A 46 -0.24 7.46 -10.05
N VAL A 47 -0.47 7.18 -11.34
CA VAL A 47 -1.76 7.37 -12.01
C VAL A 47 -2.13 6.12 -12.79
N TYR A 48 -3.35 5.63 -12.57
CA TYR A 48 -3.88 4.41 -13.18
C TYR A 48 -5.26 4.66 -13.82
N GLY A 49 -5.69 3.71 -14.66
CA GLY A 49 -7.04 3.68 -15.23
C GLY A 49 -7.40 4.94 -16.03
N GLU A 50 -6.49 5.44 -16.86
CA GLU A 50 -6.67 6.66 -17.68
C GLU A 50 -6.88 7.94 -16.85
N GLY A 51 -6.23 8.05 -15.68
CA GLY A 51 -6.36 9.24 -14.83
C GLY A 51 -7.53 9.19 -13.85
N LYS A 52 -8.08 8.00 -13.59
CA LYS A 52 -9.20 7.81 -12.65
C LYS A 52 -8.74 7.45 -11.24
N ILE A 53 -7.55 6.86 -11.11
CA ILE A 53 -6.99 6.42 -9.83
C ILE A 53 -5.64 7.11 -9.66
N PHE A 54 -5.47 7.78 -8.53
CA PHE A 54 -4.23 8.45 -8.15
C PHE A 54 -3.71 7.81 -6.86
N ASP A 55 -2.50 7.28 -6.89
CA ASP A 55 -1.80 6.87 -5.68
C ASP A 55 -1.23 8.10 -4.98
N ILE A 56 -1.71 8.38 -3.78
CA ILE A 56 -1.29 9.50 -2.93
C ILE A 56 -0.38 9.03 -1.78
N THR A 57 0.08 7.78 -1.85
CA THR A 57 0.90 7.15 -0.81
C THR A 57 2.36 7.42 -1.07
N HIS A 58 3.06 7.98 -0.07
CA HIS A 58 4.51 8.04 -0.13
C HIS A 58 5.10 6.65 0.06
N ARG A 59 6.05 6.28 -0.80
CA ARG A 59 6.80 5.04 -0.65
C ARG A 59 7.59 5.05 0.66
N TYR A 60 7.45 3.97 1.44
CA TYR A 60 8.33 3.72 2.57
C TYR A 60 9.77 3.45 2.10
N THR A 61 10.68 4.30 2.55
CA THR A 61 12.12 4.15 2.39
C THR A 61 12.79 4.35 3.74
N GLN A 62 14.05 3.94 3.85
CA GLN A 62 14.84 4.19 5.06
C GLN A 62 14.97 5.70 5.35
N ASP A 63 14.91 6.53 4.31
CA ASP A 63 15.06 7.99 4.38
C ASP A 63 13.72 8.73 4.38
N ILE A 64 12.58 8.03 4.58
CA ILE A 64 11.29 8.70 4.64
C ILE A 64 11.31 9.75 5.77
N PRO A 65 10.90 11.00 5.53
CA PRO A 65 10.90 12.03 6.56
C PRO A 65 10.08 11.60 7.77
N VAL A 66 10.59 11.91 8.96
CA VAL A 66 9.92 11.66 10.25
C VAL A 66 9.72 13.00 10.93
N TRP A 67 8.58 13.16 11.61
CA TRP A 67 8.33 14.37 12.40
C TRP A 67 9.47 14.62 13.39
N GLU A 68 10.00 15.85 13.39
CA GLU A 68 11.09 16.30 14.27
C GLU A 68 12.40 15.48 14.19
N SER A 69 12.62 14.73 13.11
CA SER A 69 13.86 13.96 12.92
C SER A 69 14.41 14.10 11.51
N THR A 70 15.73 14.19 11.42
CA THR A 70 16.48 14.19 10.14
C THR A 70 17.05 12.82 9.79
N GLU A 71 16.85 11.80 10.64
CA GLU A 71 17.49 10.48 10.49
C GLU A 71 16.68 9.50 9.62
N GLY A 72 15.41 9.82 9.34
CA GLY A 72 14.46 8.94 8.69
C GLY A 72 13.98 7.81 9.61
N VAL A 73 13.49 6.71 9.02
CA VAL A 73 13.02 5.53 9.76
C VAL A 73 14.00 4.39 9.54
N LYS A 74 15.03 4.31 10.38
CA LYS A 74 16.10 3.31 10.24
C LYS A 74 16.40 2.57 11.54
N PRO A 75 16.53 1.23 11.52
CA PRO A 75 16.03 0.29 10.50
C PRO A 75 14.52 0.05 10.67
N PHE A 76 13.72 0.25 9.61
CA PHE A 76 12.27 0.00 9.66
C PHE A 76 11.84 -1.35 9.07
N LEU A 77 12.59 -1.92 8.13
CA LEU A 77 12.26 -3.15 7.41
C LEU A 77 13.38 -4.18 7.59
N ARG A 78 13.03 -5.39 8.01
CA ARG A 78 13.96 -6.50 8.24
C ARG A 78 13.48 -7.74 7.49
N LEU A 79 14.31 -8.30 6.62
CA LEU A 79 14.08 -9.62 6.03
C LEU A 79 14.41 -10.70 7.08
N THR A 80 13.41 -11.48 7.46
CA THR A 80 13.53 -12.50 8.52
C THR A 80 13.87 -13.88 7.96
N THR A 81 13.30 -14.23 6.80
CA THR A 81 13.62 -15.45 6.05
C THR A 81 13.76 -15.14 4.57
N SER A 82 14.54 -15.94 3.84
CA SER A 82 14.92 -15.65 2.46
C SER A 82 14.99 -16.90 1.61
N MET A 83 14.39 -16.86 0.42
CA MET A 83 14.50 -17.92 -0.59
C MET A 83 15.93 -18.08 -1.11
N LYS A 84 16.75 -17.02 -1.05
CA LYS A 84 18.20 -17.12 -1.34
C LYS A 84 18.91 -18.03 -0.32
N ASN A 85 18.35 -18.14 0.88
CA ASN A 85 18.82 -19.01 1.96
C ASN A 85 17.95 -20.27 2.07
N GLN A 86 17.39 -20.75 0.94
CA GLN A 86 16.62 -22.00 0.84
C GLN A 86 15.31 -22.02 1.66
N SER A 87 14.83 -20.85 2.13
CA SER A 87 13.48 -20.76 2.69
C SER A 87 12.42 -20.90 1.59
N LEU A 88 11.22 -21.39 1.93
CA LEU A 88 10.11 -21.53 0.97
C LEU A 88 9.54 -20.17 0.51
N SER A 89 9.78 -19.11 1.28
CA SER A 89 9.31 -17.75 1.01
C SER A 89 10.31 -16.71 1.51
N ASN A 90 10.17 -15.47 1.03
CA ASN A 90 10.78 -14.31 1.65
C ASN A 90 9.79 -13.75 2.68
N THR A 91 10.18 -13.66 3.94
CA THR A 91 9.35 -13.07 5.01
C THR A 91 10.04 -11.84 5.55
N SER A 92 9.29 -10.75 5.74
CA SER A 92 9.82 -9.49 6.26
C SER A 92 9.00 -9.01 7.45
N GLU A 93 9.66 -8.28 8.36
CA GLU A 93 9.04 -7.57 9.47
C GLU A 93 9.25 -6.07 9.29
N MET A 94 8.26 -5.28 9.69
CA MET A 94 8.32 -3.83 9.75
C MET A 94 8.14 -3.33 11.18
N LYS A 95 8.92 -2.32 11.58
CA LYS A 95 8.76 -1.59 12.83
C LYS A 95 8.83 -0.09 12.53
N LEU A 96 7.73 0.61 12.78
CA LEU A 96 7.55 2.03 12.49
C LEU A 96 6.54 2.66 13.45
N SER A 97 6.59 3.98 13.59
CA SER A 97 5.51 4.73 14.26
C SER A 97 4.27 4.73 13.37
N VAL A 98 3.08 4.62 13.96
CA VAL A 98 1.80 4.70 13.21
C VAL A 98 1.61 6.05 12.48
N HIS A 99 2.36 7.08 12.88
CA HIS A 99 2.38 8.41 12.24
C HIS A 99 3.50 8.56 11.19
N THR A 100 3.95 7.47 10.58
CA THR A 100 5.02 7.49 9.56
C THR A 100 4.43 7.57 8.16
N GLY A 101 4.99 8.42 7.28
CA GLY A 101 4.57 8.49 5.87
C GLY A 101 3.12 8.94 5.68
N THR A 102 2.47 8.51 4.60
CA THR A 102 1.02 8.69 4.43
C THR A 102 0.28 7.78 5.42
N HIS A 103 -0.47 8.37 6.35
CA HIS A 103 -1.15 7.66 7.45
C HIS A 103 -2.52 8.25 7.77
N LEU A 104 -3.24 7.60 8.69
CA LEU A 104 -4.50 8.06 9.26
C LEU A 104 -4.33 8.25 10.78
N ASP A 105 -4.93 9.31 11.32
CA ASP A 105 -4.99 9.55 12.76
C ASP A 105 -6.39 9.18 13.28
N ALA A 106 -6.44 8.36 14.32
CA ALA A 106 -7.68 8.05 15.02
C ALA A 106 -8.01 9.16 16.06
N PRO A 107 -9.28 9.34 16.47
CA PRO A 107 -9.67 10.32 17.48
C PRO A 107 -8.89 10.18 18.80
N GLY A 108 -8.56 8.94 19.18
CA GLY A 108 -7.72 8.67 20.36
C GLY A 108 -6.33 9.29 20.31
N HIS A 109 -5.82 9.73 19.15
CA HIS A 109 -4.49 10.36 19.03
C HIS A 109 -4.36 11.64 19.87
N PHE A 110 -5.42 12.46 19.93
CA PHE A 110 -5.43 13.74 20.64
C PHE A 110 -6.44 13.82 21.80
N HIS A 111 -7.28 12.81 21.97
CA HIS A 111 -8.36 12.82 22.96
C HIS A 111 -8.27 11.61 23.89
N ASP A 112 -7.75 11.84 25.10
CA ASP A 112 -7.49 10.81 26.13
C ASP A 112 -8.73 9.94 26.42
N LYS A 113 -9.88 10.57 26.65
CA LYS A 113 -11.16 9.85 26.85
C LYS A 113 -11.55 8.91 25.69
N TYR A 114 -11.11 9.23 24.47
CA TYR A 114 -11.38 8.42 23.28
C TYR A 114 -10.35 7.31 23.12
N TYR A 115 -9.11 7.55 23.53
CA TYR A 115 -8.09 6.51 23.64
C TYR A 115 -8.56 5.42 24.63
N ASP A 116 -8.97 5.82 25.83
CA ASP A 116 -9.48 4.89 26.86
C ASP A 116 -10.74 4.14 26.42
N ALA A 117 -11.58 4.77 25.60
CA ALA A 117 -12.80 4.17 25.06
C ALA A 117 -12.56 3.30 23.80
N GLY A 118 -11.32 3.19 23.32
CA GLY A 118 -10.95 2.34 22.18
C GLY A 118 -11.28 2.91 20.80
N PHE A 119 -11.39 4.24 20.66
CA PHE A 119 -11.54 4.89 19.35
C PHE A 119 -10.19 4.94 18.61
N ASP A 120 -9.74 3.76 18.15
CA ASP A 120 -8.52 3.53 17.38
C ASP A 120 -8.85 3.40 15.87
N SER A 121 -7.83 3.20 15.04
CA SER A 121 -7.90 3.08 13.58
C SER A 121 -8.88 2.03 13.07
N ASP A 122 -9.14 0.97 13.84
CA ASP A 122 -10.11 -0.08 13.52
C ASP A 122 -11.57 0.32 13.80
N SER A 123 -11.79 1.44 14.49
CA SER A 123 -13.12 2.01 14.80
C SER A 123 -13.59 3.07 13.79
N LEU A 124 -12.75 3.43 12.81
CA LEU A 124 -13.06 4.48 11.84
C LEU A 124 -14.21 4.06 10.90
N ASP A 125 -15.16 4.98 10.69
CA ASP A 125 -16.28 4.76 9.77
C ASP A 125 -15.79 4.74 8.31
N LEU A 126 -15.96 3.61 7.63
CA LEU A 126 -15.58 3.43 6.23
C LEU A 126 -16.37 4.35 5.29
N GLN A 127 -17.58 4.79 5.63
CA GLN A 127 -18.30 5.78 4.82
C GLN A 127 -17.53 7.10 4.80
N VAL A 128 -17.05 7.54 5.96
CA VAL A 128 -16.23 8.75 6.09
C VAL A 128 -14.92 8.63 5.31
N LEU A 129 -14.25 7.47 5.37
CA LEU A 129 -12.99 7.25 4.63
C LEU A 129 -13.17 7.17 3.11
N ASN A 130 -14.37 6.81 2.64
CA ASN A 130 -14.70 6.70 1.21
C ASN A 130 -15.56 7.88 0.71
N ASP A 131 -15.82 8.88 1.54
CA ASP A 131 -16.65 10.01 1.16
C ASP A 131 -16.02 10.78 -0.01
N PRO A 132 -16.83 11.29 -0.97
CA PRO A 132 -16.32 12.06 -2.09
C PRO A 132 -15.44 13.24 -1.65
N LEU A 133 -14.14 13.08 -1.87
CA LEU A 133 -13.13 14.06 -1.52
C LEU A 133 -13.40 15.41 -2.21
N LYS A 134 -13.55 16.47 -1.42
CA LYS A 134 -13.53 17.85 -1.94
C LYS A 134 -12.10 18.35 -1.91
N GLN A 135 -11.38 18.18 -3.02
CA GLN A 135 -10.04 18.71 -3.16
C GLN A 135 -10.09 20.25 -3.14
N ARG A 136 -9.39 20.90 -2.20
CA ARG A 136 -9.13 22.33 -2.26
C ARG A 136 -7.63 22.57 -2.41
N VAL A 137 -7.27 23.42 -3.35
CA VAL A 137 -5.94 24.00 -3.45
C VAL A 137 -5.90 25.16 -2.46
N PHE A 138 -5.03 25.10 -1.45
CA PHE A 138 -4.80 26.22 -0.54
C PHE A 138 -3.51 26.93 -0.96
N ASP A 139 -3.66 28.14 -1.49
CA ASP A 139 -2.54 29.06 -1.70
C ASP A 139 -2.29 29.80 -0.36
N GLY A 140 -1.43 29.20 0.47
CA GLY A 140 -0.99 29.80 1.74
C GLY A 140 -1.85 29.46 2.96
N PHE A 141 -1.22 28.90 4.00
CA PHE A 141 -1.85 28.66 5.30
C PHE A 141 -1.83 29.94 6.13
N ASN A 142 -3.00 30.53 6.40
CA ASN A 142 -3.21 31.46 7.51
C ASN A 142 -4.04 30.73 8.57
N GLN A 143 -3.47 30.54 9.76
CA GLN A 143 -3.92 29.61 10.82
C GLN A 143 -5.28 29.93 11.47
N LYS A 144 -5.99 30.97 11.02
CA LYS A 144 -7.30 31.35 11.56
C LYS A 144 -8.40 30.95 10.58
N THR A 145 -9.34 30.12 11.05
CA THR A 145 -10.67 29.79 10.50
C THR A 145 -10.81 28.46 9.74
N GLN A 146 -11.09 27.37 10.47
CA GLN A 146 -11.86 26.24 9.94
C GLN A 146 -12.84 25.74 11.02
N ASN A 147 -13.93 26.49 11.24
CA ASN A 147 -15.11 25.96 11.90
C ASN A 147 -15.94 25.21 10.85
N HIS A 148 -16.17 23.92 11.06
CA HIS A 148 -17.12 23.03 10.35
C HIS A 148 -16.95 22.98 8.82
N LYS A 149 -16.10 22.07 8.32
CA LYS A 149 -16.05 21.76 6.88
C LYS A 149 -15.84 20.25 6.62
N PRO A 150 -16.37 19.73 5.49
CA PRO A 150 -16.28 18.32 5.11
C PRO A 150 -14.82 17.88 4.88
N PHE A 151 -14.61 16.55 4.93
CA PHE A 151 -13.35 15.84 4.69
C PHE A 151 -12.52 16.51 3.56
N LEU A 152 -11.33 16.98 3.92
CA LEU A 152 -10.49 17.84 3.10
C LEU A 152 -9.13 17.17 2.91
N SER A 153 -8.80 16.77 1.68
CA SER A 153 -7.42 16.44 1.32
C SER A 153 -6.67 17.71 0.93
N LEU A 154 -5.62 18.04 1.68
CA LEU A 154 -4.75 19.19 1.47
C LEU A 154 -3.58 18.79 0.55
N LYS A 155 -3.37 19.54 -0.54
CA LYS A 155 -2.29 19.27 -1.53
C LYS A 155 -0.87 19.53 -1.03
N THR A 156 -0.66 19.84 0.25
CA THR A 156 0.66 20.02 0.85
C THR A 156 0.80 18.99 1.97
N VAL A 157 1.41 17.85 1.63
CA VAL A 157 1.45 16.67 2.50
C VAL A 157 2.62 16.79 3.48
N SER A 158 2.33 17.37 4.63
CA SER A 158 2.87 17.00 5.94
C SER A 158 2.30 18.02 6.93
N MET A 159 1.18 17.68 7.54
CA MET A 159 0.67 18.28 8.78
C MET A 159 -0.54 17.43 9.15
N ALA A 160 -0.46 16.79 10.32
CA ALA A 160 -1.54 16.11 11.00
C ALA A 160 -2.83 16.93 10.85
N THR A 161 -3.71 16.51 9.95
CA THR A 161 -4.98 17.23 9.72
C THR A 161 -5.94 16.70 10.76
N LEU A 162 -5.96 17.40 11.89
CA LEU A 162 -6.95 17.30 12.95
C LEU A 162 -8.35 17.50 12.35
N ILE A 163 -9.08 16.42 12.10
CA ILE A 163 -10.53 16.47 11.96
C ILE A 163 -11.10 16.17 13.35
N THR A 164 -11.33 17.24 14.12
CA THR A 164 -12.13 17.16 15.33
C THR A 164 -13.58 16.91 14.90
N LEU A 165 -14.15 15.77 15.28
CA LEU A 165 -15.61 15.55 15.28
C LEU A 165 -16.26 16.38 16.37
#